data_AF-A0A3N5Z407-F1
#
_entry.id   AF-A0A3N5Z407-F1
#
_cell.length_a   1.000
_cell.length_b   1.000
_cell.length_c   1.000
_cell.angle_alpha   90.00
_cell.angle_beta   90.00
_cell.angle_gamma   90.00
#
_symmetry.space_group_name_H-M   'P 1'
#
loop_
_entity.id
_entity.type
_entity.pdbx_description
1 polymer ?
#
loop_
_entity_poly.entity_id
_entity_poly.type
_entity_poly.pdbx_seq_one_letter_code
_entity_poly.pdbx_strand_id
1 'polypeptide(L)'
;MTELTLASEGLYPPKKGPDPSLRRLASGILIQAFRDIITSRKESKECIAWREDALEWFSLNDDYPGSFVWVCHVLNANPWKIREWLDEYRFANPMRRREMGKKLVGFQIPH
;
A
#
# COMPACT_ATOMS: atom_id res chain seq x y z
N MET A 1 -13.77 -56.55 1.78
CA MET A 1 -12.48 -55.83 1.88
C MET A 1 -12.78 -54.37 1.62
N THR A 2 -12.75 -53.56 2.66
CA THR A 2 -12.97 -52.11 2.58
C THR A 2 -11.68 -51.44 2.13
N GLU A 3 -11.66 -50.93 0.91
CA GLU A 3 -10.60 -50.04 0.43
C GLU A 3 -10.68 -48.72 1.21
N LEU A 4 -9.64 -48.46 2.01
CA LEU A 4 -9.39 -47.17 2.63
C LEU A 4 -8.90 -46.22 1.54
N THR A 5 -9.80 -45.39 0.99
CA THR A 5 -9.41 -44.19 0.25
C THR A 5 -8.73 -43.22 1.21
N LEU A 6 -7.40 -43.22 1.21
CA LEU A 6 -6.58 -42.17 1.82
C LEU A 6 -6.89 -40.85 1.12
N ALA A 7 -7.73 -40.04 1.75
CA ALA A 7 -7.91 -38.64 1.38
C ALA A 7 -6.58 -37.92 1.65
N SER A 8 -5.91 -37.49 0.58
CA SER A 8 -4.81 -36.53 0.64
C SER A 8 -5.35 -35.22 1.19
N GLU A 9 -5.27 -35.01 2.51
CA GLU A 9 -5.51 -33.71 3.13
C GLU A 9 -4.53 -32.70 2.51
N GLY A 10 -5.08 -31.71 1.81
CA GLY A 10 -4.40 -30.95 0.78
C GLY A 10 -3.11 -30.24 1.21
N LEU A 11 -2.08 -30.37 0.37
CA LEU A 11 -0.83 -29.59 0.40
C LEU A 11 -1.02 -28.08 0.13
N TYR A 12 -2.27 -27.63 -0.04
CA TYR A 12 -2.63 -26.22 -0.19
C TYR A 12 -3.59 -25.86 0.93
N PRO A 13 -3.19 -25.03 1.91
CA PRO A 13 -4.15 -24.52 2.87
C PRO A 13 -5.28 -23.79 2.12
N PRO A 14 -6.54 -23.99 2.51
CA PRO A 14 -7.67 -23.37 1.85
C PRO A 14 -7.51 -21.85 1.94
N LYS A 15 -7.39 -21.18 0.77
CA LYS A 15 -7.35 -19.71 0.54
C LYS A 15 -7.46 -18.86 1.81
N LYS A 16 -6.45 -18.91 2.69
CA LYS A 16 -6.30 -17.91 3.74
C LYS A 16 -5.78 -16.69 3.02
N GLY A 17 -6.47 -15.56 3.19
CA GLY A 17 -5.95 -14.27 2.70
C GLY A 17 -4.51 -14.05 3.17
N PRO A 18 -3.80 -13.07 2.58
CA PRO A 18 -2.40 -12.83 2.88
C PRO A 18 -2.15 -12.78 4.39
N ASP A 19 -1.04 -13.39 4.81
CA ASP A 19 -0.65 -13.53 6.21
C ASP A 19 -0.80 -12.19 6.96
N PRO A 20 -1.34 -12.17 8.20
CA PRO A 20 -1.54 -10.92 8.93
C PRO A 20 -0.27 -10.07 9.09
N SER A 21 0.90 -10.69 9.23
CA SER A 21 2.18 -10.00 9.32
C SER A 21 2.57 -9.40 7.97
N LEU A 22 2.28 -10.10 6.87
CA LEU A 22 2.49 -9.60 5.52
C LEU A 22 1.60 -8.38 5.22
N ARG A 23 0.33 -8.42 5.63
CA ARG A 23 -0.59 -7.27 5.51
C ARG A 23 -0.11 -6.08 6.31
N ARG A 24 0.37 -6.30 7.55
CA ARG A 24 0.96 -5.22 8.38
C ARG A 24 2.19 -4.60 7.73
N LEU A 25 3.07 -5.43 7.15
CA LEU A 25 4.24 -4.96 6.41
C LEU A 25 3.81 -4.09 5.22
N ALA A 26 2.89 -4.59 4.39
CA ALA A 26 2.39 -3.85 3.22
C ALA A 26 1.71 -2.53 3.61
N SER A 27 0.91 -2.51 4.68
CA SER A 27 0.35 -1.27 5.23
C SER A 27 1.43 -0.30 5.70
N GLY A 28 2.48 -0.80 6.38
CA GLY A 28 3.60 0.01 6.83
C GLY A 28 4.34 0.69 5.67
N ILE A 29 4.61 -0.07 4.60
CA ILE A 29 5.24 0.44 3.37
C ILE A 29 4.38 1.56 2.76
N LEU A 30 3.08 1.29 2.55
CA LEU A 30 2.17 2.28 1.95
C LEU A 30 2.06 3.55 2.79
N ILE A 31 1.90 3.42 4.11
CA ILE A 31 1.82 4.57 5.03
C ILE A 31 3.10 5.39 5.00
N GLN A 32 4.27 4.74 4.97
CA GLN A 32 5.55 5.44 4.94
C GLN A 32 5.70 6.26 3.64
N ALA A 33 5.44 5.65 2.48
CA ALA A 33 5.49 6.35 1.19
C ALA A 33 4.60 7.59 1.17
N PHE A 34 3.39 7.50 1.73
CA PHE A 34 2.52 8.67 1.88
C PHE A 34 3.07 9.72 2.85
N ARG A 35 3.70 9.31 3.96
CA ARG A 35 4.30 10.25 4.91
C ARG A 35 5.45 11.02 4.27
N ASP A 36 6.27 10.37 3.46
CA ASP A 36 7.39 11.01 2.76
C ASP A 36 6.90 12.12 1.81
N ILE A 37 5.71 11.93 1.22
CA ILE A 37 5.05 12.95 0.39
C ILE A 37 4.39 14.06 1.23
N ILE A 38 3.63 13.70 2.27
CA ILE A 38 2.71 14.63 2.97
C ILE A 38 3.38 15.42 4.10
N THR A 39 4.32 14.82 4.83
CA THR A 39 4.81 15.37 6.11
C THR A 39 6.08 16.21 6.01
N SER A 40 6.64 16.35 4.81
CA SER A 40 7.79 17.20 4.52
C SER A 40 7.44 18.69 4.70
N ARG A 41 7.44 19.14 5.97
CA ARG A 41 7.33 20.55 6.37
C ARG A 41 8.68 21.26 6.42
N LYS A 42 9.78 20.50 6.40
CA LYS A 42 11.15 21.00 6.28
C LYS A 42 11.73 20.49 4.96
N GLU A 43 12.06 21.40 4.06
CA GLU A 43 12.69 21.09 2.77
C GLU A 43 14.19 20.83 2.96
N SER A 44 14.54 19.79 3.70
CA SER A 44 15.91 19.27 3.63
C SER A 44 16.11 18.53 2.30
N LYS A 45 17.35 18.42 1.84
CA LYS A 45 17.69 17.64 0.63
C LYS A 45 17.20 16.18 0.75
N GLU A 46 17.32 15.59 1.94
CA GLU A 46 16.84 14.24 2.22
C GLU A 46 15.31 14.13 2.09
N CYS A 47 14.56 15.10 2.65
CA CYS A 47 13.10 15.08 2.53
C CYS A 47 12.60 15.29 1.10
N ILE A 48 13.37 15.99 0.26
CA ILE A 48 13.08 16.12 -1.18
C ILE A 48 13.32 14.78 -1.87
N ALA A 49 14.48 14.15 -1.62
CA ALA A 49 14.81 12.85 -2.20
C ALA A 49 13.78 11.77 -1.82
N TRP A 50 13.39 11.65 -0.54
CA TRP A 50 12.37 10.70 -0.11
C TRP A 50 11.01 10.94 -0.77
N ARG A 51 10.64 12.20 -0.99
CA ARG A 51 9.42 12.54 -1.70
C ARG A 51 9.49 12.10 -3.17
N GLU A 52 10.62 12.35 -3.83
CA GLU A 52 10.84 11.94 -5.23
C GLU A 52 10.82 10.42 -5.36
N ASP A 53 11.55 9.70 -4.50
CA ASP A 53 11.57 8.23 -4.45
C ASP A 53 10.16 7.66 -4.23
N ALA A 54 9.38 8.23 -3.31
CA ALA A 54 8.02 7.78 -3.05
C ALA A 54 7.09 8.03 -4.25
N LEU A 55 7.22 9.20 -4.91
CA LEU A 55 6.44 9.51 -6.12
C LEU A 55 6.79 8.57 -7.27
N GLU A 56 8.08 8.26 -7.46
CA GLU A 56 8.54 7.27 -8.43
C GLU A 56 7.95 5.90 -8.11
N TRP A 57 8.05 5.44 -6.85
CA TRP A 57 7.50 4.17 -6.40
C TRP A 57 5.99 4.01 -6.69
N PHE A 58 5.18 5.05 -6.47
CA PHE A 58 3.75 5.04 -6.82
C PHE A 58 3.51 4.92 -8.34
N SER A 59 4.44 5.39 -9.17
CA SER A 59 4.31 5.41 -10.63
C SER A 59 4.68 4.07 -11.29
N LEU A 60 5.50 3.25 -10.63
CA LEU A 60 5.93 1.95 -11.14
C LEU A 60 4.76 0.94 -11.16
N ASN A 61 4.78 0.06 -12.17
CA ASN A 61 3.76 -0.99 -12.40
C ASN A 61 4.33 -2.40 -12.22
N ASP A 62 5.46 -2.52 -11.53
CA ASP A 62 6.06 -3.80 -11.17
C ASP A 62 5.27 -4.49 -10.04
N ASP A 63 5.39 -5.82 -9.97
CA ASP A 63 4.69 -6.68 -9.00
C ASP A 63 5.67 -7.52 -8.17
N TYR A 64 6.94 -7.09 -8.05
CA TYR A 64 7.90 -7.75 -7.16
C TYR A 64 7.61 -7.42 -5.70
N PRO A 65 8.02 -8.25 -4.72
CA PRO A 65 7.78 -8.00 -3.30
C PRO A 65 8.27 -6.61 -2.85
N GLY A 66 7.35 -5.80 -2.33
CA GLY A 66 7.63 -4.42 -1.89
C GLY A 66 7.35 -3.33 -2.94
N SER A 67 7.07 -3.69 -4.19
CA SER A 67 6.54 -2.77 -5.20
C SER A 67 5.15 -2.24 -4.82
N PHE A 68 4.72 -1.13 -5.43
CA PHE A 68 3.41 -0.55 -5.19
C PHE A 68 2.26 -1.48 -5.57
N VAL A 69 2.33 -2.14 -6.74
CA VAL A 69 1.27 -3.05 -7.18
C VAL A 69 1.22 -4.27 -6.27
N TRP A 70 2.36 -4.82 -5.88
CA TRP A 70 2.41 -5.92 -4.92
C TRP A 70 1.81 -5.55 -3.57
N VAL A 71 2.11 -4.35 -3.05
CA VAL A 71 1.51 -3.84 -1.81
C VAL A 71 -0.01 -3.76 -1.95
N CYS A 72 -0.51 -3.26 -3.08
CA CYS A 72 -1.94 -3.23 -3.35
C CYS A 72 -2.55 -4.64 -3.40
N HIS A 73 -1.91 -5.59 -4.06
CA HIS A 73 -2.35 -6.99 -4.09
C HIS A 73 -2.45 -7.60 -2.68
N VAL A 74 -1.43 -7.41 -1.84
CA VAL A 74 -1.41 -7.89 -0.45
C VAL A 74 -2.54 -7.25 0.38
N LEU A 75 -2.84 -5.98 0.14
CA LEU A 75 -3.89 -5.26 0.85
C LEU A 75 -5.29 -5.47 0.25
N ASN A 76 -5.40 -6.19 -0.87
CA ASN A 76 -6.61 -6.31 -1.68
C ASN A 76 -7.17 -4.92 -2.08
N ALA A 77 -6.26 -4.02 -2.44
CA ALA A 77 -6.53 -2.64 -2.77
C ALA A 77 -6.45 -2.38 -4.27
N ASN A 78 -7.14 -1.35 -4.77
CA ASN A 78 -7.02 -0.95 -6.17
C ASN A 78 -5.90 0.09 -6.36
N PRO A 79 -4.81 -0.24 -7.10
CA PRO A 79 -3.70 0.69 -7.35
C PRO A 79 -4.14 2.02 -7.98
N TRP A 80 -5.13 1.98 -8.88
CA TRP A 80 -5.63 3.16 -9.57
C TRP A 80 -6.32 4.15 -8.64
N LYS A 81 -7.11 3.65 -7.67
CA LYS A 81 -7.78 4.53 -6.69
C LYS A 81 -6.78 5.22 -5.78
N ILE A 82 -5.71 4.52 -5.42
CA ILE A 82 -4.64 5.08 -4.59
C ILE A 82 -3.86 6.15 -5.37
N ARG A 83 -3.55 5.91 -6.64
CA ARG A 83 -2.92 6.91 -7.52
C ARG A 83 -3.81 8.12 -7.75
N GLU A 84 -5.09 7.92 -8.03
CA GLU A 84 -6.08 9.00 -8.18
C GLU A 84 -6.15 9.87 -6.92
N TRP A 85 -6.19 9.24 -5.74
CA TRP A 85 -6.16 9.96 -4.46
C TRP A 85 -4.87 10.76 -4.30
N LEU A 86 -3.72 10.22 -4.71
CA LEU A 86 -2.43 10.91 -4.64
C LEU A 86 -2.38 12.10 -5.60
N ASP A 87 -2.88 11.95 -6.83
CA ASP A 87 -2.98 13.04 -7.78
C ASP A 87 -3.93 14.14 -7.27
N GLU A 88 -5.09 13.76 -6.74
CA GLU A 88 -6.00 14.70 -6.07
C GLU A 88 -5.27 15.47 -4.95
N TYR A 89 -4.51 14.79 -4.11
CA TYR A 89 -3.73 15.42 -3.05
C TYR A 89 -2.73 16.43 -3.60
N ARG A 90 -2.00 16.08 -4.66
CA ARG A 90 -0.95 16.94 -5.25
C ARG A 90 -1.53 18.22 -5.86
N PHE A 91 -2.68 18.14 -6.51
CA PHE A 91 -3.35 19.28 -7.13
C PHE A 91 -4.31 20.03 -6.18
N ALA A 92 -4.56 19.49 -4.99
CA ALA A 92 -5.43 20.11 -4.00
C ALA A 92 -4.85 21.38 -3.38
N ASN A 93 -5.76 22.31 -3.07
CA ASN A 93 -5.40 23.50 -2.28
C ASN A 93 -4.94 23.12 -0.85
N PRO A 94 -4.24 24.02 -0.13
CA PRO A 94 -3.68 23.72 1.19
C PRO A 94 -4.71 23.33 2.28
N MET A 95 -5.98 23.73 2.14
CA MET A 95 -7.04 23.33 3.07
C MET A 95 -7.44 21.87 2.84
N ARG A 96 -7.74 21.51 1.59
CA ARG A 96 -8.08 20.14 1.19
C ARG A 96 -6.93 19.16 1.45
N ARG A 97 -5.68 19.55 1.20
CA ARG A 97 -4.49 18.74 1.57
C ARG A 97 -4.42 18.44 3.06
N ARG A 98 -4.74 19.40 3.93
CA ARG A 98 -4.78 19.18 5.39
C ARG A 98 -5.87 18.19 5.79
N GLU A 99 -7.04 18.25 5.16
CA GLU A 99 -8.14 17.29 5.41
C GLU A 99 -7.79 15.89 4.92
N MET A 100 -7.23 15.76 3.72
CA MET A 100 -6.77 14.50 3.17
C MET A 100 -5.65 13.88 4.02
N GLY A 101 -4.69 14.69 4.50
CA GLY A 101 -3.63 14.23 5.39
C GLY A 101 -4.13 13.65 6.73
N LYS A 102 -5.27 14.14 7.26
CA LYS A 102 -5.90 13.56 8.45
C LYS A 102 -6.43 12.15 8.20
N LYS A 103 -6.97 11.89 7.00
CA LYS A 103 -7.44 10.54 6.61
C LYS A 103 -6.29 9.54 6.57
N LEU A 104 -5.07 9.99 6.29
CA LEU A 104 -3.87 9.14 6.31
C LEU A 104 -3.55 8.61 7.72
N VAL A 105 -3.67 9.46 8.74
CA VAL A 105 -3.39 9.09 10.14
C VAL A 105 -4.33 8.00 10.63
N GLY A 106 -5.57 8.00 10.15
CA GLY A 106 -6.55 6.94 10.38
C GLY A 106 -6.55 5.82 9.34
N PHE A 107 -5.66 5.86 8.35
CA PHE A 107 -5.64 4.96 7.18
C PHE A 107 -7.00 4.79 6.48
N GLN A 108 -7.78 5.88 6.43
CA GLN A 108 -9.11 5.96 5.82
C GLN A 108 -9.06 6.32 4.33
N ILE A 109 -7.96 5.98 3.66
CA ILE A 109 -7.80 6.15 2.22
C ILE A 109 -8.61 5.03 1.55
N PRO A 110 -9.35 5.29 0.46
CA PRO A 110 -9.98 4.22 -0.30
C PRO A 110 -8.90 3.26 -0.83
N HIS A 111 -8.83 2.06 -0.24
CA HIS A 111 -7.94 0.96 -0.65
C HIS A 111 -8.80 -0.19 -1.13
#